data_AF-A0A381PLQ3-F1
#
_entry.id   AF-A0A381PLQ3-F1
#
_cell.length_a   1.000
_cell.length_b   1.000
_cell.length_c   1.000
_cell.angle_alpha   90.00
_cell.angle_beta   90.00
_cell.angle_gamma   90.00
#
_symmetry.space_group_name_H-M   'P 1'
#
loop_
_entity.id
_entity.type
_entity.pdbx_description
1 polymer ?
#
loop_
_entity_poly.entity_id
_entity_poly.type
_entity_poly.pdbx_seq_one_letter_code
_entity_poly.pdbx_strand_id
1 'polypeptide(L)'
;MEKSVYDFDTILVSVLIITFVFTYYKTNYPFFFKKYFHLKYILYSSYEEDYLYRSSLLSSAHIIPIIIYSLIISFFYVYFFAKDEIYTFLIEFEFSLFVVWIISFFIYLFYIPLRILIIKLFFLFINEAEKFKIIFLINFIRITIFFSLINIFFSYLFYTLFSFDIAYSFFIFLGLFIILLRPVLLFYNTKKFYTSGSTKFIFFILFSDFLPILFFLYVSYYFDLSKEIISIIGA
;
A
#
# COMPACT_ATOMS: atom_id res chain seq x y z
N MET A 1 23.01 19.21 10.90
CA MET A 1 23.03 17.83 10.37
C MET A 1 23.16 16.88 11.56
N GLU A 2 22.07 16.64 12.28
CA GLU A 2 22.04 15.51 13.20
C GLU A 2 21.68 14.29 12.36
N LYS A 3 22.66 13.44 12.06
CA LYS A 3 22.34 12.06 11.70
C LYS A 3 21.66 11.48 12.94
N SER A 4 20.38 11.12 12.80
CA SER A 4 19.65 10.36 13.80
C SER A 4 20.55 9.25 14.34
N VAL A 5 20.68 9.16 15.66
CA VAL A 5 21.32 8.01 16.31
C VAL A 5 20.49 6.79 15.92
N TYR A 6 20.92 6.10 14.88
CA TYR A 6 20.21 4.92 14.40
C TYR A 6 20.40 3.81 15.43
N ASP A 7 19.28 3.29 15.93
CA ASP A 7 19.27 2.04 16.68
C ASP A 7 19.51 0.88 15.70
N PHE A 8 20.80 0.63 15.44
CA PHE A 8 21.25 -0.36 14.46
C PHE A 8 20.77 -1.77 14.79
N ASP A 9 20.68 -2.11 16.08
CA ASP A 9 20.21 -3.42 16.53
C ASP A 9 18.73 -3.60 16.17
N THR A 10 17.92 -2.58 16.44
CA THR A 10 16.50 -2.59 16.07
C THR A 10 16.32 -2.67 14.55
N ILE A 11 17.08 -1.91 13.76
CA ILE A 11 17.02 -1.97 12.30
C ILE A 11 17.37 -3.37 11.79
N LEU A 12 18.43 -3.97 12.35
CA LEU A 12 18.89 -5.31 11.96
C LEU A 12 17.83 -6.37 12.26
N VAL A 13 17.20 -6.30 13.44
CA VAL A 13 16.08 -7.19 13.80
C VAL A 13 14.91 -7.01 12.85
N SER A 14 14.51 -5.77 12.53
CA SER A 14 13.42 -5.51 11.58
C SER A 14 13.70 -6.07 10.19
N VAL A 15 14.91 -5.86 9.66
CA VAL A 15 15.33 -6.40 8.36
C VAL A 15 15.36 -7.93 8.37
N LEU A 16 15.81 -8.54 9.47
CA LEU A 16 15.82 -9.99 9.64
C LEU A 16 14.39 -10.57 9.59
N ILE A 17 13.44 -9.95 10.29
CA ILE A 17 12.02 -10.34 10.27
C ILE A 17 11.46 -10.24 8.85
N ILE A 18 11.66 -9.11 8.16
CA ILE A 18 11.20 -8.90 6.78
C ILE A 18 11.76 -9.99 5.87
N THR A 19 13.07 -10.23 5.94
CA THR A 19 13.77 -11.20 5.09
C THR A 19 13.29 -12.62 5.35
N PHE A 20 13.03 -12.98 6.61
CA PHE A 20 12.51 -14.28 6.98
C PHE A 20 11.11 -14.52 6.38
N VAL A 21 10.18 -13.58 6.57
CA VAL A 21 8.82 -13.69 6.01
C VAL A 21 8.84 -13.72 4.48
N PHE A 22 9.69 -12.89 3.86
CA PHE A 22 9.86 -12.87 2.41
C PHE A 22 10.39 -14.20 1.85
N THR A 23 11.40 -14.76 2.51
CA THR A 23 11.98 -16.06 2.15
C THR A 23 10.98 -17.19 2.34
N TYR A 24 10.25 -17.20 3.45
CA TYR A 24 9.17 -18.14 3.71
C TYR A 24 8.13 -18.12 2.58
N TYR A 25 7.69 -16.92 2.16
CA TYR A 25 6.70 -16.80 1.08
C TYR A 25 7.24 -17.31 -0.27
N LYS A 26 8.48 -16.94 -0.60
CA LYS A 26 9.12 -17.36 -1.85
C LYS A 26 9.27 -18.89 -1.93
N THR A 27 9.61 -19.55 -0.81
CA THR A 27 9.81 -21.00 -0.75
C THR A 27 8.49 -21.77 -0.78
N ASN A 28 7.48 -21.33 -0.02
CA ASN A 28 6.22 -22.08 0.11
C ASN A 28 5.19 -21.76 -0.99
N TYR A 29 5.25 -20.57 -1.60
CA TYR A 29 4.29 -20.12 -2.61
C TYR A 29 4.97 -19.55 -3.88
N PRO A 30 5.91 -20.29 -4.52
CA PRO A 30 6.76 -19.75 -5.58
C PRO A 30 5.97 -19.24 -6.81
N PHE A 31 4.83 -19.86 -7.13
CA PHE A 31 3.97 -19.41 -8.22
C PHE A 31 3.32 -18.06 -7.90
N PHE A 32 2.70 -17.94 -6.73
CA PHE A 32 2.06 -16.69 -6.29
C PHE A 32 3.08 -15.57 -6.07
N PHE A 33 4.25 -15.92 -5.52
CA PHE A 33 5.38 -14.99 -5.38
C PHE A 33 5.73 -14.30 -6.69
N LYS A 34 5.88 -15.05 -7.79
CA LYS A 34 6.13 -14.47 -9.12
C LYS A 34 5.01 -13.53 -9.54
N LYS A 35 3.76 -13.88 -9.28
CA LYS A 35 2.61 -13.04 -9.66
C LYS A 35 2.50 -11.74 -8.86
N TYR A 36 2.99 -11.72 -7.62
CA TYR A 36 2.97 -10.53 -6.76
C TYR A 36 4.18 -9.61 -6.93
N PHE A 37 5.37 -10.16 -7.18
CA PHE A 37 6.61 -9.39 -7.12
C PHE A 37 7.34 -9.24 -8.46
N HIS A 38 6.95 -9.97 -9.51
CA HIS A 38 7.63 -9.88 -10.80
C HIS A 38 6.85 -9.03 -11.80
N LEU A 39 7.49 -7.94 -12.27
CA LEU A 39 6.94 -6.88 -13.14
C LEU A 39 6.07 -7.42 -14.29
N LYS A 40 6.63 -8.36 -15.07
CA LYS A 40 5.95 -8.96 -16.23
C LYS A 40 4.54 -9.45 -15.91
N TYR A 41 4.33 -10.10 -14.78
CA TYR A 41 3.03 -10.69 -14.44
C TYR A 41 2.03 -9.68 -13.89
N ILE A 42 2.51 -8.54 -13.38
CA ILE A 42 1.67 -7.46 -12.84
C ILE A 42 1.16 -6.59 -13.99
N LEU A 43 2.03 -6.29 -14.97
CA LEU A 43 1.70 -5.52 -16.16
C LEU A 43 0.95 -6.35 -17.22
N TYR A 44 1.32 -7.63 -17.36
CA TYR A 44 0.72 -8.53 -18.34
C TYR A 44 0.14 -9.76 -17.64
N SER A 45 -1.10 -9.62 -17.17
CA SER A 45 -1.91 -10.75 -16.71
C SER A 45 -2.43 -11.53 -17.94
N SER A 46 -1.87 -12.71 -18.22
CA SER A 46 -2.38 -13.65 -19.24
C SER A 46 -3.50 -14.50 -18.65
N TYR A 47 -4.58 -14.64 -19.42
CA TYR A 47 -5.95 -14.91 -18.95
C TYR A 47 -6.28 -16.39 -18.67
N GLU A 48 -5.58 -17.32 -19.31
CA GLU A 48 -6.05 -18.70 -19.36
C GLU A 48 -5.56 -19.46 -18.12
N GLU A 49 -6.50 -19.71 -17.21
CA GLU A 49 -6.36 -20.56 -16.02
C GLU A 49 -5.42 -20.05 -14.92
N ASP A 50 -5.42 -18.75 -14.61
CA ASP A 50 -4.61 -18.28 -13.49
C ASP A 50 -5.16 -18.85 -12.16
N TYR A 51 -4.49 -19.87 -11.62
CA TYR A 51 -4.73 -20.46 -10.28
C TYR A 51 -4.86 -19.38 -9.20
N LEU A 52 -4.21 -18.25 -9.43
CA LEU A 52 -4.28 -17.04 -8.62
C LEU A 52 -5.70 -16.50 -8.41
N TYR A 53 -6.60 -16.64 -9.37
CA TYR A 53 -8.00 -16.20 -9.25
C TYR A 53 -8.94 -17.29 -8.73
N ARG A 54 -8.46 -18.54 -8.63
CA ARG A 54 -9.20 -19.67 -8.07
C ARG A 54 -8.99 -19.79 -6.55
N SER A 55 -7.88 -19.26 -6.03
CA SER A 55 -7.63 -19.22 -4.58
C SER A 55 -8.56 -18.25 -3.87
N SER A 56 -8.98 -18.62 -2.65
CA SER A 56 -9.76 -17.72 -1.80
C SER A 56 -8.93 -16.50 -1.43
N LEU A 57 -9.55 -15.32 -1.37
CA LEU A 57 -8.86 -14.08 -1.01
C LEU A 57 -8.24 -14.14 0.41
N LEU A 58 -8.77 -15.00 1.28
CA LEU A 58 -8.27 -15.27 2.64
C LEU A 58 -7.21 -16.37 2.69
N SER A 59 -6.79 -16.92 1.56
CA SER A 59 -5.70 -17.89 1.56
C SER A 59 -4.37 -17.21 1.91
N SER A 60 -3.47 -17.97 2.53
CA SER A 60 -2.10 -17.54 2.84
C SER A 60 -1.36 -17.01 1.61
N ALA A 61 -1.69 -17.51 0.41
CA ALA A 61 -1.14 -17.05 -0.85
C ALA A 61 -1.37 -15.54 -1.12
N HIS A 62 -2.46 -14.96 -0.62
CA HIS A 62 -2.78 -13.54 -0.74
C HIS A 62 -2.56 -12.74 0.55
N ILE A 63 -2.69 -13.37 1.72
CA ILE A 63 -2.45 -12.73 3.02
C ILE A 63 -0.96 -12.44 3.23
N ILE A 64 -0.06 -13.39 2.90
CA ILE A 64 1.37 -13.21 3.17
C ILE A 64 1.97 -12.02 2.38
N PRO A 65 1.64 -11.78 1.10
CA PRO A 65 2.03 -10.54 0.40
C PRO A 65 1.60 -9.26 1.11
N ILE A 66 0.42 -9.25 1.73
CA ILE A 66 -0.07 -8.09 2.48
C ILE A 66 0.78 -7.90 3.74
N ILE A 67 1.13 -8.98 4.45
CA ILE A 67 2.02 -8.93 5.62
C ILE A 67 3.40 -8.39 5.22
N ILE A 68 3.99 -8.92 4.14
CA ILE A 68 5.28 -8.46 3.61
C ILE A 68 5.22 -6.96 3.28
N TYR A 69 4.17 -6.55 2.55
CA TYR A 69 3.94 -5.15 2.22
C TYR A 69 3.89 -4.28 3.47
N SER A 70 3.08 -4.65 4.46
CA SER A 70 2.91 -3.89 5.70
C SER A 70 4.21 -3.76 6.48
N LEU A 71 5.02 -4.83 6.55
CA LEU A 71 6.33 -4.80 7.22
C LEU A 71 7.31 -3.86 6.52
N ILE A 72 7.37 -3.90 5.19
CA ILE A 72 8.28 -3.07 4.39
C ILE A 72 7.89 -1.61 4.48
N ILE A 73 6.60 -1.30 4.32
CA ILE A 73 6.15 0.09 4.31
C ILE A 73 6.27 0.71 5.70
N SER A 74 5.89 0.01 6.77
CA SER A 74 6.07 0.52 8.13
C SER A 74 7.53 0.73 8.47
N PHE A 75 8.42 -0.16 8.03
CA PHE A 75 9.87 0.00 8.21
C PHE A 75 10.37 1.26 7.52
N PHE A 76 9.96 1.47 6.27
CA PHE A 76 10.40 2.63 5.51
C PHE A 76 9.90 3.96 6.11
N TYR A 77 8.64 4.01 6.53
CA TYR A 77 8.08 5.19 7.18
C TYR A 77 8.77 5.51 8.52
N VAL A 78 8.98 4.51 9.38
CA VAL A 78 9.57 4.75 10.71
C VAL A 78 11.06 5.09 10.65
N TYR A 79 11.83 4.42 9.79
CA TYR A 79 13.30 4.55 9.79
C TYR A 79 13.86 5.52 8.73
N PHE A 80 13.13 5.79 7.64
CA PHE A 80 13.59 6.67 6.56
C PHE A 80 12.79 7.95 6.45
N PHE A 81 11.48 7.94 6.76
CA PHE A 81 10.60 9.11 6.71
C PHE A 81 10.02 9.46 8.08
N ALA A 82 10.91 9.61 9.07
CA ALA A 82 10.65 9.98 10.47
C ALA A 82 10.02 11.39 10.69
N LYS A 83 9.30 11.93 9.69
CA LYS A 83 8.44 13.12 9.80
C LYS A 83 7.00 12.84 9.40
N ASP A 84 6.65 11.58 9.13
CA ASP A 84 5.26 11.22 8.82
C ASP A 84 4.34 11.44 10.03
N GLU A 85 3.10 11.85 9.79
CA GLU A 85 2.12 12.23 10.84
C GLU A 85 1.88 11.10 11.85
N ILE A 86 1.93 9.85 11.37
CA ILE A 86 1.76 8.66 12.21
C ILE A 86 2.98 8.49 13.13
N TYR A 87 4.18 8.72 12.62
CA TYR A 87 5.40 8.64 13.41
C TYR A 87 5.47 9.75 14.46
N THR A 88 5.15 10.99 14.07
CA THR A 88 5.14 12.13 14.99
C THR A 88 4.09 11.95 16.09
N PHE A 89 2.88 11.48 15.75
CA PHE A 89 1.87 11.13 16.75
C PHE A 89 2.32 10.01 17.70
N LEU A 90 2.92 8.93 17.18
CA LEU A 90 3.31 7.79 18.01
C LEU A 90 4.48 8.10 18.96
N ILE A 91 5.34 9.06 18.62
CA ILE A 91 6.44 9.49 19.48
C ILE A 91 6.01 10.40 20.63
N GLU A 92 4.85 11.07 20.53
CA GLU A 92 4.26 11.81 21.66
C GLU A 92 4.03 10.90 22.89
N PHE A 93 3.95 9.58 22.69
CA PHE A 93 3.80 8.57 23.73
C PHE A 93 5.14 7.99 24.25
N GLU A 94 6.28 8.56 23.86
CA GLU A 94 7.64 8.13 24.27
C GLU A 94 7.95 6.65 24.00
N PHE A 95 7.31 6.06 22.98
CA PHE A 95 7.59 4.67 22.59
C PHE A 95 8.98 4.50 21.97
N SER A 96 9.58 3.32 22.15
CA SER A 96 10.80 2.95 21.44
C SER A 96 10.55 2.81 19.94
N LEU A 97 11.56 3.07 19.11
CA LEU A 97 11.46 2.96 17.63
C LEU A 97 10.93 1.60 17.17
N PHE A 98 11.32 0.53 17.87
CA PHE A 98 10.82 -0.83 17.59
C PHE A 98 9.31 -0.95 17.81
N VAL A 99 8.79 -0.40 18.92
CA VAL A 99 7.36 -0.41 19.23
C VAL A 99 6.59 0.46 18.24
N VAL A 100 7.12 1.64 17.89
CA VAL A 100 6.54 2.51 16.84
C VAL A 100 6.44 1.77 15.51
N TRP A 101 7.47 1.00 15.14
CA TRP A 101 7.47 0.17 13.93
C TRP A 101 6.40 -0.94 13.97
N ILE A 102 6.25 -1.63 15.10
CA ILE A 102 5.21 -2.66 15.28
C ILE A 102 3.80 -2.07 15.17
N ILE A 103 3.54 -0.94 15.84
CA ILE A 103 2.24 -0.27 15.77
C ILE A 103 1.95 0.17 14.32
N SER A 104 2.94 0.80 13.67
CA SER A 104 2.83 1.20 12.27
C SER A 104 2.56 0.01 11.35
N PHE A 105 3.21 -1.14 11.58
CA PHE A 105 2.94 -2.38 10.85
C PHE A 105 1.47 -2.78 10.93
N PHE A 106 0.87 -2.77 12.12
CA PHE A 106 -0.54 -3.12 12.29
C PHE A 106 -1.47 -2.12 11.60
N ILE A 107 -1.17 -0.81 11.66
CA ILE A 107 -1.95 0.21 10.96
C ILE A 107 -2.01 -0.09 9.46
N TYR A 108 -0.85 -0.33 8.82
CA TYR A 108 -0.81 -0.66 7.39
C TYR A 108 -1.43 -2.03 7.08
N LEU A 109 -1.32 -3.00 7.99
CA LEU A 109 -1.96 -4.31 7.87
C LEU A 109 -3.49 -4.20 7.85
N PHE A 110 -4.10 -3.37 8.70
CA PHE A 110 -5.55 -3.16 8.73
C PHE A 110 -6.06 -2.25 7.60
N TYR A 111 -5.21 -1.36 7.10
CA TYR A 111 -5.57 -0.45 6.01
C TYR A 111 -5.99 -1.19 4.72
N ILE A 112 -5.28 -2.24 4.30
CA ILE A 112 -5.65 -2.99 3.09
C ILE A 112 -7.03 -3.67 3.20
N PRO A 113 -7.34 -4.44 4.26
CA PRO A 113 -8.67 -4.98 4.52
C PRO A 113 -9.78 -3.93 4.53
N LEU A 114 -9.53 -2.75 5.12
CA LEU A 114 -10.50 -1.64 5.11
C LEU A 114 -10.82 -1.21 3.67
N ARG A 115 -9.81 -1.05 2.81
CA ARG A 115 -10.01 -0.69 1.40
C ARG A 115 -10.76 -1.78 0.63
N ILE A 116 -10.45 -3.05 0.89
CA ILE A 116 -11.17 -4.19 0.30
C ILE A 116 -12.65 -4.15 0.71
N LEU A 117 -12.94 -3.81 1.97
CA LEU A 117 -14.31 -3.67 2.47
C LEU A 117 -15.06 -2.53 1.74
N ILE A 118 -14.42 -1.37 1.57
CA ILE A 118 -14.99 -0.25 0.80
C ILE A 118 -15.33 -0.68 -0.62
N ILE A 119 -14.41 -1.35 -1.32
CA ILE A 119 -14.66 -1.84 -2.70
C ILE A 119 -15.82 -2.85 -2.70
N LYS A 120 -15.90 -3.75 -1.71
CA LYS A 120 -17.01 -4.69 -1.58
C LYS A 120 -18.36 -4.00 -1.38
N LEU A 121 -18.42 -2.90 -0.63
CA LEU A 121 -19.62 -2.09 -0.53
C LEU A 121 -20.02 -1.53 -1.90
N PHE A 122 -19.05 -1.05 -2.69
CA PHE A 122 -19.36 -0.58 -4.04
C PHE A 122 -19.83 -1.69 -5.00
N PHE A 123 -19.38 -2.94 -4.82
CA PHE A 123 -19.92 -4.07 -5.59
C PHE A 123 -21.40 -4.35 -5.33
N LEU A 124 -21.98 -3.87 -4.22
CA LEU A 124 -23.42 -4.00 -3.99
C LEU A 124 -24.25 -3.20 -5.00
N PHE A 125 -23.68 -2.16 -5.61
CA PHE A 125 -24.35 -1.32 -6.60
C PHE A 125 -24.15 -1.81 -8.04
N ILE A 126 -23.43 -2.92 -8.24
CA ILE A 126 -23.11 -3.44 -9.58
C ILE A 126 -23.47 -4.92 -9.68
N ASN A 127 -24.27 -5.25 -10.68
CA ASN A 127 -24.65 -6.63 -10.97
C ASN A 127 -23.64 -7.30 -11.92
N GLU A 128 -22.46 -7.66 -11.38
CA GLU A 128 -21.44 -8.44 -12.09
C GLU A 128 -21.20 -9.79 -11.42
N ALA A 129 -20.67 -10.75 -12.18
CA ALA A 129 -20.40 -12.10 -11.69
C ALA A 129 -19.42 -12.11 -10.51
N GLU A 130 -19.61 -13.03 -9.56
CA GLU A 130 -18.70 -13.21 -8.41
C GLU A 130 -17.24 -13.43 -8.85
N LYS A 131 -17.05 -14.14 -9.97
CA LYS A 131 -15.72 -14.33 -10.58
C LYS A 131 -15.05 -12.99 -10.90
N PHE A 132 -15.79 -12.02 -11.44
CA PHE A 132 -15.26 -10.68 -11.72
C PHE A 132 -14.86 -9.96 -10.43
N LYS A 133 -15.71 -10.00 -9.39
CA LYS A 133 -15.44 -9.35 -8.10
C LYS A 133 -14.14 -9.88 -7.47
N ILE A 134 -13.92 -11.20 -7.50
CA ILE A 134 -12.68 -11.83 -7.00
C ILE A 134 -11.47 -11.35 -7.79
N ILE A 135 -11.54 -11.38 -9.13
CA ILE A 135 -10.44 -10.96 -10.01
C ILE A 135 -10.08 -9.50 -9.76
N PHE A 136 -11.08 -8.64 -9.63
CA PHE A 136 -10.90 -7.22 -9.34
C PHE A 136 -10.19 -7.01 -8.01
N LEU A 137 -10.64 -7.64 -6.93
CA LEU A 137 -10.03 -7.49 -5.60
C LEU A 137 -8.59 -8.00 -5.57
N ILE A 138 -8.29 -9.12 -6.21
CA ILE A 138 -6.93 -9.65 -6.24
C ILE A 138 -6.01 -8.74 -7.06
N ASN A 139 -6.46 -8.25 -8.21
CA ASN A 139 -5.68 -7.29 -8.99
C ASN A 139 -5.50 -5.96 -8.24
N PHE A 140 -6.52 -5.50 -7.52
CA PHE A 140 -6.42 -4.34 -6.65
C PHE A 140 -5.30 -4.47 -5.61
N ILE A 141 -5.25 -5.59 -4.88
CA ILE A 141 -4.20 -5.85 -3.88
C ILE A 141 -2.83 -5.88 -4.55
N ARG A 142 -2.69 -6.64 -5.64
CA ARG A 142 -1.41 -6.80 -6.36
C ARG A 142 -0.87 -5.46 -6.85
N ILE A 143 -1.71 -4.66 -7.50
CA ILE A 143 -1.33 -3.36 -8.05
C ILE A 143 -1.00 -2.38 -6.92
N THR A 144 -1.76 -2.40 -5.82
CA THR A 144 -1.49 -1.57 -4.64
C THR A 144 -0.11 -1.89 -4.04
N ILE A 145 0.18 -3.17 -3.76
CA ILE A 145 1.48 -3.59 -3.22
C ILE A 145 2.61 -3.18 -4.17
N PHE A 146 2.43 -3.45 -5.46
CA PHE A 146 3.43 -3.17 -6.49
C PHE A 146 3.79 -1.69 -6.57
N PHE A 147 2.80 -0.80 -6.68
CA PHE A 147 3.10 0.62 -6.79
C PHE A 147 3.67 1.20 -5.51
N SER A 148 3.22 0.76 -4.34
CA SER A 148 3.80 1.23 -3.09
C SER A 148 5.28 0.84 -2.97
N LEU A 149 5.66 -0.37 -3.38
CA LEU A 149 7.06 -0.79 -3.41
C LEU A 149 7.89 -0.01 -4.43
N ILE A 150 7.31 0.35 -5.58
CA ILE A 150 7.92 1.27 -6.55
C ILE A 150 8.18 2.64 -5.90
N ASN A 151 7.20 3.17 -5.16
CA ASN A 151 7.36 4.46 -4.49
C ASN A 151 8.54 4.44 -3.52
N ILE A 152 8.56 3.42 -2.65
CA ILE A 152 9.65 3.22 -1.68
C ILE A 152 11.00 3.10 -2.38
N PHE A 153 11.09 2.28 -3.43
CA PHE A 153 12.34 2.04 -4.14
C PHE A 153 12.91 3.33 -4.75
N PHE A 154 12.10 4.08 -5.50
CA PHE A 154 12.58 5.32 -6.13
C PHE A 154 12.84 6.43 -5.11
N SER A 155 12.05 6.53 -4.05
CA SER A 155 12.28 7.51 -3.00
C SER A 155 13.53 7.21 -2.19
N TYR A 156 13.85 5.93 -1.96
CA TYR A 156 15.13 5.55 -1.37
C TYR A 156 16.29 5.93 -2.28
N LEU A 157 16.21 5.65 -3.59
CA LEU A 157 17.24 6.07 -4.54
C LEU A 157 17.42 7.60 -4.52
N PHE A 158 16.34 8.38 -4.51
CA PHE A 158 16.41 9.83 -4.39
C PHE A 158 17.04 10.28 -3.06
N TYR A 159 16.69 9.63 -1.95
CA TYR A 159 17.29 9.90 -0.64
C TYR A 159 18.79 9.64 -0.62
N THR A 160 19.29 8.64 -1.36
CA THR A 160 20.74 8.39 -1.45
C THR A 160 21.50 9.42 -2.29
N LEU A 161 20.81 10.14 -3.19
CA LEU A 161 21.43 11.07 -4.14
C LEU A 161 21.24 12.54 -3.76
N PHE A 162 20.17 12.87 -3.04
CA PHE A 162 19.75 14.24 -2.73
C PHE A 162 19.51 14.44 -1.23
N SER A 163 19.17 15.67 -0.82
CA SER A 163 18.78 15.95 0.56
C SER A 163 17.44 15.31 0.92
N PHE A 164 17.20 15.14 2.23
CA PHE A 164 15.94 14.59 2.75
C PHE A 164 14.71 15.34 2.24
N ASP A 165 14.72 16.67 2.22
CA ASP A 165 13.55 17.47 1.83
C ASP A 165 13.16 17.24 0.36
N ILE A 166 14.17 17.09 -0.52
CA ILE A 166 13.97 16.76 -1.93
C ILE A 166 13.43 15.33 -2.06
N ALA A 167 14.00 14.37 -1.33
CA ALA A 167 13.57 12.98 -1.37
C ALA A 167 12.14 12.79 -0.84
N TYR A 168 11.77 13.54 0.21
CA TYR A 168 10.42 13.54 0.79
C TYR A 168 9.40 14.16 -0.18
N SER A 169 9.74 15.31 -0.79
CA SER A 169 8.90 15.93 -1.82
C SER A 169 8.71 15.01 -3.03
N PHE A 170 9.77 14.31 -3.43
CA PHE A 170 9.70 13.31 -4.50
C PHE A 170 8.82 12.11 -4.11
N PHE A 171 8.90 11.62 -2.86
CA PHE A 171 8.03 10.56 -2.34
C PHE A 171 6.54 10.94 -2.38
N ILE A 172 6.20 12.17 -1.99
CA ILE A 172 4.83 12.68 -2.08
C ILE A 172 4.39 12.77 -3.55
N PHE A 173 5.21 13.38 -4.40
CA PHE A 173 4.92 13.53 -5.83
C PHE A 173 4.68 12.18 -6.51
N LEU A 174 5.58 11.22 -6.30
CA LEU A 174 5.48 9.88 -6.88
C LEU A 174 4.28 9.11 -6.30
N GLY A 175 3.98 9.29 -5.02
CA GLY A 175 2.77 8.79 -4.37
C GLY A 175 1.49 9.28 -5.04
N LEU A 176 1.37 10.60 -5.28
CA LEU A 176 0.23 11.19 -6.00
C LEU A 176 0.13 10.68 -7.44
N PHE A 177 1.26 10.57 -8.15
CA PHE A 177 1.29 10.02 -9.50
C PHE A 177 0.80 8.56 -9.54
N ILE A 178 1.23 7.74 -8.58
CA ILE A 178 0.77 6.36 -8.41
C ILE A 178 -0.73 6.29 -8.17
N ILE A 179 -1.29 7.22 -7.38
CA ILE A 179 -2.72 7.25 -7.09
C ILE A 179 -3.54 7.45 -8.37
N LEU A 180 -3.05 8.26 -9.30
CA LEU A 180 -3.67 8.47 -10.61
C LEU A 180 -3.48 7.26 -11.55
N LEU A 181 -2.32 6.61 -11.49
CA LEU A 181 -1.99 5.52 -12.42
C LEU A 181 -2.62 4.17 -12.04
N ARG A 182 -2.89 3.92 -10.75
CA ARG A 182 -3.50 2.68 -10.27
C ARG A 182 -4.88 2.40 -10.90
N PRO A 183 -5.86 3.33 -10.93
CA PRO A 183 -7.13 3.15 -11.62
C PRO A 183 -6.97 2.70 -13.08
N VAL A 184 -5.99 3.26 -13.79
CA VAL A 184 -5.71 2.96 -15.20
C VAL A 184 -5.23 1.52 -15.35
N LEU A 185 -4.23 1.11 -14.56
CA LEU A 185 -3.71 -0.25 -14.60
C LEU A 185 -4.77 -1.27 -14.16
N LEU A 186 -5.57 -0.90 -13.17
CA LEU A 186 -6.65 -1.72 -12.66
C LEU A 186 -7.71 -1.95 -13.74
N PHE A 187 -8.13 -0.91 -14.44
CA PHE A 187 -9.00 -1.00 -15.61
C PHE A 187 -8.42 -1.91 -16.68
N TYR A 188 -7.15 -1.72 -17.07
CA TYR A 188 -6.52 -2.55 -18.09
C TYR A 188 -6.52 -4.05 -17.73
N ASN A 189 -6.21 -4.37 -16.46
CA ASN A 189 -6.11 -5.75 -15.98
C ASN A 189 -7.47 -6.44 -15.78
N THR A 190 -8.57 -5.70 -15.77
CA THR A 190 -9.90 -6.24 -15.40
C THR A 190 -10.99 -5.98 -16.44
N LYS A 191 -10.81 -5.02 -17.37
CA LYS A 191 -11.80 -4.66 -18.41
C LYS A 191 -12.25 -5.86 -19.22
N LYS A 192 -11.34 -6.81 -19.51
CA LYS A 192 -11.64 -8.03 -20.28
C LYS A 192 -12.70 -8.93 -19.63
N PHE A 193 -12.89 -8.81 -18.30
CA PHE A 193 -13.84 -9.59 -17.53
C PHE A 193 -15.15 -8.84 -17.25
N TYR A 194 -15.21 -7.54 -17.55
CA TYR A 194 -16.37 -6.71 -17.26
C TYR A 194 -17.37 -6.75 -18.40
N THR A 195 -18.62 -7.06 -18.10
CA THR A 195 -19.64 -7.33 -19.13
C THR A 195 -20.62 -6.17 -19.33
N SER A 196 -20.81 -5.30 -18.33
CA SER A 196 -21.84 -4.24 -18.35
C SER A 196 -21.47 -2.94 -19.07
N GLY A 197 -20.40 -2.94 -19.89
CA GLY A 197 -19.96 -1.78 -20.69
C GLY A 197 -18.89 -0.88 -20.04
N SER A 198 -17.97 -0.36 -20.85
CA SER A 198 -16.74 0.27 -20.35
C SER A 198 -16.95 1.55 -19.52
N THR A 199 -18.01 2.31 -19.77
CA THR A 199 -18.28 3.58 -19.06
C THR A 199 -18.67 3.34 -17.61
N LYS A 200 -19.63 2.44 -17.35
CA LYS A 200 -20.00 2.01 -15.98
C LYS A 200 -18.80 1.47 -15.22
N PHE A 201 -17.90 0.78 -15.92
CA PHE A 201 -16.71 0.24 -15.29
C PHE A 201 -15.70 1.32 -14.86
N ILE A 202 -15.48 2.32 -15.72
CA ILE A 202 -14.63 3.47 -15.39
C ILE A 202 -15.20 4.21 -14.16
N PHE A 203 -16.51 4.46 -14.13
CA PHE A 203 -17.17 5.06 -12.97
C PHE A 203 -16.95 4.22 -11.71
N PHE A 204 -17.15 2.91 -11.78
CA PHE A 204 -16.91 2.03 -10.64
C PHE A 204 -15.49 2.16 -10.07
N ILE A 205 -14.47 2.13 -10.92
CA ILE A 205 -13.08 2.26 -10.46
C ILE A 205 -12.84 3.62 -9.81
N LEU A 206 -13.35 4.70 -10.42
CA LEU A 206 -13.20 6.04 -9.86
C LEU A 206 -13.83 6.16 -8.47
N PHE A 207 -15.01 5.57 -8.25
CA PHE A 207 -15.70 5.64 -6.96
C PHE A 207 -15.18 4.63 -5.93
N SER A 208 -14.72 3.45 -6.34
CA SER A 208 -14.29 2.39 -5.42
C SER A 208 -12.80 2.44 -5.06
N ASP A 209 -11.95 2.99 -5.92
CA ASP A 209 -10.51 3.12 -5.69
C ASP A 209 -10.14 4.59 -5.44
N PHE A 210 -10.38 5.48 -6.42
CA PHE A 210 -9.85 6.84 -6.41
C PHE A 210 -10.49 7.76 -5.35
N LEU A 211 -11.82 7.78 -5.26
CA LEU A 211 -12.53 8.68 -4.34
C LEU A 211 -12.21 8.39 -2.85
N PRO A 212 -12.18 7.13 -2.37
CA PRO A 212 -11.76 6.84 -1.00
C PRO A 212 -10.36 7.35 -0.69
N ILE A 213 -9.43 7.28 -1.66
CA ILE A 213 -8.07 7.77 -1.46
C ILE A 213 -8.03 9.29 -1.35
N LEU A 214 -8.76 9.99 -2.21
CA LEU A 214 -8.90 11.44 -2.11
C LEU A 214 -9.51 11.84 -0.76
N PHE A 215 -10.51 11.09 -0.29
CA PHE A 215 -11.09 11.30 1.02
C PHE A 215 -10.06 11.11 2.14
N PHE A 216 -9.26 10.04 2.13
CA PHE A 216 -8.21 9.84 3.13
C PHE A 216 -7.13 10.93 3.09
N LEU A 217 -6.71 11.37 1.89
CA LEU A 217 -5.76 12.48 1.74
C LEU A 217 -6.34 13.82 2.24
N TYR A 218 -7.63 14.05 2.00
CA TYR A 218 -8.31 15.25 2.48
C TYR A 218 -8.42 15.22 4.01
N VAL A 219 -8.77 14.08 4.59
CA VAL A 219 -8.87 13.91 6.05
C VAL A 219 -7.51 14.12 6.71
N SER A 220 -6.41 13.55 6.18
CA SER A 220 -5.07 13.76 6.76
C SER A 220 -4.67 15.24 6.74
N TYR A 221 -4.88 15.93 5.61
CA TYR A 221 -4.58 17.36 5.50
C TYR A 221 -5.41 18.22 6.48
N TYR A 222 -6.68 17.85 6.72
CA TYR A 222 -7.55 18.59 7.63
C TYR A 222 -7.20 18.34 9.11
N PHE A 223 -6.67 17.16 9.44
CA PHE A 223 -6.13 16.88 10.78
C PHE A 223 -4.94 17.80 11.09
N ASP A 224 -4.09 18.08 10.11
CA ASP A 224 -2.96 19.00 10.26
C ASP A 224 -3.43 20.45 10.52
N LEU A 225 -4.46 20.90 9.78
CA LEU A 225 -5.10 22.20 9.97
C LEU A 225 -5.77 22.33 11.36
N SER A 226 -6.33 21.22 11.88
CA SER A 226 -6.89 21.19 13.22
C SER A 226 -5.83 21.29 14.33
N LYS A 227 -4.62 20.76 14.12
CA LYS A 227 -3.49 20.91 15.06
C LYS A 227 -2.99 22.35 15.12
N GLU A 228 -2.90 23.03 13.98
CA GLU A 228 -2.59 24.47 13.93
C GLU A 228 -3.66 25.32 14.60
N ILE A 229 -4.95 25.03 14.37
CA ILE A 229 -6.05 25.76 15.02
C ILE A 229 -6.05 25.52 16.54
N ILE A 230 -5.80 24.29 17.00
CA ILE A 230 -5.70 23.97 18.43
C ILE A 230 -4.46 24.64 19.05
N SER A 231 -3.34 24.76 18.34
CA SER A 231 -2.17 25.50 18.85
C SER A 231 -2.38 27.01 18.89
N ILE A 232 -3.21 27.56 18.00
CA ILE A 232 -3.59 28.97 17.98
C ILE A 232 -4.63 29.30 19.07
N ILE A 233 -5.52 28.36 19.39
CA ILE A 233 -6.55 28.53 20.44
C ILE A 233 -6.01 28.15 21.84
N GLY A 234 -4.98 27.32 21.90
CA GLY A 234 -4.31 26.88 23.13
C GLY A 234 -3.11 27.73 23.58
N ALA A 235 -2.80 28.82 22.86
CA ALA A 235 -1.83 29.86 23.22
C ALA A 235 -2.55 31.14 23.66
#